data_AF-A0A961VA47-F1
#
_entry.id   AF-A0A961VA47-F1
#
_cell.length_a   1.000
_cell.length_b   1.000
_cell.length_c   1.000
_cell.angle_alpha   90.00
_cell.angle_beta   90.00
_cell.angle_gamma   90.00
#
_symmetry.space_group_name_H-M   'P 1'
#
loop_
_entity.id
_entity.type
_entity.pdbx_description
1 polymer ?
#
loop_
_entity_poly.entity_id
_entity_poly.type
_entity_poly.pdbx_seq_one_letter_code
_entity_poly.pdbx_strand_id
1 'polypeptide(L)'
;MTFDARPVLAALALILAGLVPAGEAMAASFDNCVAGLKSAARAKGVSSGTANAAFRGIRPDPDVLAKARHQPEFKKTLWEYLDTTTSDLRVENGRKYKREHARLLNAIEARYGVDQNIVLAIWGMESNYGHILEDPTIVKSTIRSLATLACQGGRRSSYGKGQLIAALQILQRGDVAPGRMTGSWAGAMGHT
;
A
#
# COMPACT_ATOMS: atom_id res chain seq x y z
N MET A 1 -50.44 -49.08 44.28
CA MET A 1 -49.60 -48.37 45.29
C MET A 1 -48.16 -48.54 44.87
N THR A 2 -47.33 -47.55 44.57
CA THR A 2 -47.42 -46.10 44.34
C THR A 2 -46.16 -45.79 43.52
N PHE A 3 -46.30 -44.84 42.60
CA PHE A 3 -45.24 -44.34 41.73
C PHE A 3 -44.03 -43.84 42.51
N ASP A 4 -42.82 -44.05 41.98
CA ASP A 4 -41.84 -42.97 41.97
C ASP A 4 -41.11 -42.94 40.62
N ALA A 5 -41.34 -41.85 39.91
CA ALA A 5 -40.82 -41.59 38.58
C ALA A 5 -40.19 -40.20 38.63
N ARG A 6 -38.85 -40.12 38.55
CA ARG A 6 -38.20 -38.93 37.99
C ARG A 6 -36.95 -39.29 37.17
N PRO A 7 -36.81 -38.69 35.97
CA PRO A 7 -35.78 -38.98 34.99
C PRO A 7 -34.54 -38.11 35.21
N VAL A 8 -33.37 -38.59 34.79
CA VAL A 8 -32.25 -37.69 34.47
C VAL A 8 -31.84 -37.96 33.03
N LEU A 9 -32.52 -37.26 32.13
CA LEU A 9 -32.07 -37.03 30.77
C LEU A 9 -30.80 -36.17 30.84
N ALA A 10 -29.63 -36.81 30.69
CA ALA A 10 -28.40 -36.09 30.42
C ALA A 10 -28.44 -35.60 28.96
N ALA A 11 -28.83 -34.35 28.76
CA ALA A 11 -28.74 -33.68 27.47
C ALA A 11 -27.27 -33.50 27.10
N LEU A 12 -26.77 -34.31 26.17
CA LEU A 12 -25.48 -34.11 25.53
C LEU A 12 -25.62 -32.93 24.56
N ALA A 13 -25.40 -31.71 25.05
CA ALA A 13 -25.29 -30.54 24.19
C ALA A 13 -23.99 -30.65 23.39
N LEU A 14 -24.09 -31.10 22.14
CA LEU A 14 -23.01 -31.02 21.17
C LEU A 14 -22.74 -29.54 20.90
N ILE A 15 -21.71 -28.97 21.53
CA ILE A 15 -21.19 -27.64 21.17
C ILE A 15 -20.52 -27.80 19.80
N LEU A 16 -21.26 -27.56 18.72
CA LEU A 16 -20.68 -27.26 17.42
C LEU A 16 -20.03 -25.87 17.53
N ALA A 17 -18.83 -25.81 18.09
CA ALA A 17 -17.96 -24.68 17.88
C ALA A 17 -17.61 -24.66 16.39
N GLY A 18 -18.32 -23.83 15.62
CA GLY A 18 -18.11 -23.72 14.18
C GLY A 18 -16.64 -23.45 13.88
N LEU A 19 -16.01 -24.34 13.12
CA LEU A 19 -14.76 -24.03 12.44
C LEU A 19 -15.07 -22.92 11.44
N VAL A 20 -14.93 -21.67 11.85
CA VAL A 20 -14.86 -20.57 10.90
C VAL A 20 -13.60 -20.81 10.08
N PRO A 21 -13.68 -20.99 8.76
CA PRO A 21 -12.50 -21.20 7.93
C PRO A 21 -11.52 -20.05 8.16
N ALA A 22 -10.23 -20.35 8.31
CA ALA A 22 -9.20 -19.38 8.69
C ALA A 22 -9.18 -18.12 7.79
N GLY A 23 -9.60 -18.26 6.53
CA GLY A 23 -9.77 -17.13 5.59
C GLY A 23 -10.88 -16.15 5.96
N GLU A 24 -12.02 -16.63 6.49
CA GLU A 24 -13.13 -15.78 6.95
C GLU A 24 -12.77 -15.04 8.25
N ALA A 25 -12.08 -15.70 9.18
CA ALA A 25 -11.59 -15.06 10.40
C ALA A 25 -10.57 -13.95 10.08
N MET A 26 -9.67 -14.18 9.12
CA MET A 26 -8.73 -13.16 8.65
C MET A 26 -9.43 -12.00 7.94
N ALA A 27 -10.43 -12.26 7.10
CA ALA A 27 -11.23 -11.23 6.43
C ALA A 27 -12.02 -10.37 7.45
N ALA A 28 -12.66 -11.00 8.44
CA ALA A 28 -13.36 -10.30 9.51
C ALA A 28 -12.41 -9.43 10.36
N SER A 29 -11.20 -9.92 10.64
CA SER A 29 -10.17 -9.14 11.36
C SER A 29 -9.72 -7.90 10.58
N PHE A 30 -9.60 -8.01 9.26
CA PHE A 30 -9.24 -6.90 8.39
C PHE A 30 -10.36 -5.86 8.29
N ASP A 31 -11.60 -6.30 8.12
CA ASP A 31 -12.75 -5.41 8.02
C ASP A 31 -12.92 -4.58 9.31
N ASN A 32 -12.69 -5.19 10.49
CA ASN A 32 -12.66 -4.50 11.79
C ASN A 32 -11.51 -3.48 11.87
N CYS A 33 -10.30 -3.85 11.41
CA CYS A 33 -9.19 -2.92 11.35
C CYS A 33 -9.49 -1.73 10.43
N VAL A 34 -10.07 -1.96 9.25
CA VAL A 34 -10.47 -0.92 8.30
C VAL A 34 -11.50 0.03 8.92
N ALA A 35 -12.45 -0.47 9.71
CA ALA A 35 -13.37 0.38 10.46
C ALA A 35 -12.64 1.31 11.43
N GLY A 36 -11.63 0.78 12.15
CA GLY A 36 -10.74 1.58 13.00
C GLY A 36 -9.93 2.63 12.22
N LEU A 37 -9.42 2.28 11.04
CA LEU A 37 -8.70 3.21 10.17
C LEU A 37 -9.61 4.34 9.65
N LYS A 38 -10.85 4.02 9.26
CA LYS A 38 -11.85 5.03 8.88
C LYS A 38 -12.14 6.00 10.03
N SER A 39 -12.30 5.49 11.25
CA SER A 39 -12.49 6.32 12.44
C SER A 39 -11.30 7.25 12.69
N ALA A 40 -10.07 6.70 12.63
CA ALA A 40 -8.85 7.48 12.80
C ALA A 40 -8.67 8.55 11.71
N ALA A 41 -9.01 8.26 10.46
CA ALA A 41 -8.96 9.22 9.36
C ALA A 41 -9.96 10.37 9.58
N ARG A 42 -11.18 10.08 10.04
CA ARG A 42 -12.19 11.09 10.37
C ARG A 42 -11.73 12.03 11.49
N ALA A 43 -11.11 11.46 12.53
CA ALA A 43 -10.49 12.26 13.60
C ALA A 43 -9.35 13.17 13.11
N LYS A 44 -8.85 12.96 11.89
CA LYS A 44 -7.84 13.79 11.21
C LYS A 44 -8.40 14.59 10.04
N GLY A 45 -9.72 14.80 10.01
CA GLY A 45 -10.38 15.69 9.05
C GLY A 45 -10.72 15.06 7.70
N VAL A 46 -10.58 13.74 7.53
CA VAL A 46 -11.05 13.04 6.32
C VAL A 46 -12.55 12.81 6.39
N SER A 47 -13.28 13.23 5.37
CA SER A 47 -14.73 13.08 5.26
C SER A 47 -15.13 11.61 5.18
N SER A 48 -16.32 11.29 5.69
CA SER A 48 -16.91 9.96 5.55
C SER A 48 -17.05 9.53 4.09
N GLY A 49 -17.35 10.48 3.19
CA GLY A 49 -17.45 10.23 1.75
C GLY A 49 -16.12 9.76 1.16
N THR A 50 -15.04 10.51 1.40
CA THR A 50 -13.70 10.16 0.93
C THR A 50 -13.24 8.81 1.48
N ALA A 51 -13.37 8.61 2.80
CA ALA A 51 -12.96 7.36 3.43
C ALA A 51 -13.76 6.17 2.86
N ASN A 52 -15.09 6.28 2.77
CA ASN A 52 -15.92 5.19 2.26
C ASN A 52 -15.62 4.87 0.79
N ALA A 53 -15.36 5.89 -0.04
CA ALA A 53 -14.98 5.70 -1.43
C ALA A 53 -13.61 5.00 -1.56
N ALA A 54 -12.60 5.45 -0.81
CA ALA A 54 -11.24 4.91 -0.87
C ALA A 54 -11.15 3.45 -0.39
N PHE A 55 -11.93 3.07 0.63
CA PHE A 55 -11.94 1.72 1.19
C PHE A 55 -12.92 0.75 0.50
N ARG A 56 -13.59 1.16 -0.60
CA ARG A 56 -14.62 0.33 -1.23
C ARG A 56 -14.00 -0.93 -1.84
N GLY A 57 -14.47 -2.10 -1.41
CA GLY A 57 -14.08 -3.39 -1.97
C GLY A 57 -12.62 -3.79 -1.71
N ILE A 58 -11.89 -3.07 -0.85
CA ILE A 58 -10.51 -3.45 -0.57
C ILE A 58 -10.45 -4.73 0.25
N ARG A 59 -9.48 -5.59 -0.07
CA ARG A 59 -9.11 -6.78 0.68
C ARG A 59 -7.61 -6.74 0.94
N PRO A 60 -7.09 -7.45 1.97
CA PRO A 60 -5.66 -7.55 2.20
C PRO A 60 -4.91 -7.93 0.92
N ASP A 61 -3.71 -7.41 0.73
CA ASP A 61 -2.83 -7.78 -0.36
C ASP A 61 -1.74 -8.77 0.11
N PRO A 62 -1.82 -10.07 -0.25
CA PRO A 62 -0.83 -11.06 0.17
C PRO A 62 0.60 -10.72 -0.26
N ASP A 63 0.79 -10.07 -1.42
CA ASP A 63 2.11 -9.70 -1.91
C ASP A 63 2.72 -8.57 -1.07
N VAL A 64 1.89 -7.60 -0.65
CA VAL A 64 2.31 -6.56 0.31
C VAL A 64 2.76 -7.19 1.62
N LEU A 65 2.03 -8.18 2.14
CA LEU A 65 2.40 -8.90 3.37
C LEU A 65 3.70 -9.72 3.20
N ALA A 66 3.94 -10.30 2.02
CA ALA A 66 5.17 -11.02 1.71
C ALA A 66 6.37 -10.06 1.64
N LYS A 67 6.26 -8.97 0.87
CA LYS A 67 7.31 -7.94 0.74
C LYS A 67 7.56 -7.19 2.06
N ALA A 68 6.54 -7.03 2.89
CA ALA A 68 6.70 -6.45 4.22
C ALA A 68 7.63 -7.29 5.13
N ARG A 69 7.73 -8.60 4.90
CA ARG A 69 8.61 -9.53 5.63
C ARG A 69 10.00 -9.65 5.00
N HIS A 70 10.15 -9.34 3.72
CA HIS A 70 11.39 -9.56 2.97
C HIS A 70 11.75 -8.35 2.11
N GLN A 71 12.86 -7.68 2.44
CA GLN A 71 13.43 -6.58 1.63
C GLN A 71 14.66 -7.08 0.87
N PRO A 72 14.52 -7.47 -0.40
CA PRO A 72 15.60 -8.07 -1.18
C PRO A 72 16.74 -7.12 -1.53
N GLU A 73 16.52 -5.81 -1.52
CA GLU A 73 17.53 -4.80 -1.85
C GLU A 73 18.71 -4.81 -0.89
N PHE A 74 18.47 -5.13 0.39
CA PHE A 74 19.54 -5.28 1.40
C PHE A 74 20.38 -6.54 1.22
N LYS A 75 20.07 -7.40 0.25
CA LYS A 75 20.81 -8.63 -0.04
C LYS A 75 21.74 -8.52 -1.25
N LYS A 76 21.62 -7.46 -2.07
CA LYS A 76 22.48 -7.27 -3.23
C LYS A 76 23.86 -6.76 -2.81
N THR A 77 24.90 -7.23 -3.49
CA THR A 77 26.23 -6.62 -3.38
C THR A 77 26.23 -5.23 -4.03
N LEU A 78 27.20 -4.39 -3.66
CA LEU A 78 27.31 -3.05 -4.23
C LEU A 78 27.42 -3.08 -5.76
N TRP A 79 28.21 -4.01 -6.31
CA TRP A 79 28.41 -4.11 -7.76
C TRP A 79 27.14 -4.54 -8.50
N GLU A 80 26.41 -5.53 -7.98
CA GLU A 80 25.11 -5.92 -8.56
C GLU A 80 24.07 -4.78 -8.49
N TYR A 81 24.12 -3.98 -7.41
CA TYR A 81 23.29 -2.80 -7.31
C TYR A 81 23.68 -1.75 -8.36
N LEU A 82 24.97 -1.44 -8.51
CA LEU A 82 25.45 -0.48 -9.51
C LEU A 82 25.12 -0.94 -10.94
N ASP A 83 25.38 -2.20 -11.29
CA ASP A 83 25.10 -2.73 -12.64
C ASP A 83 23.62 -2.58 -13.03
N THR A 84 22.71 -2.78 -12.07
CA THR A 84 21.27 -2.62 -12.31
C THR A 84 20.81 -1.16 -12.27
N THR A 85 21.51 -0.29 -11.55
CA THR A 85 21.11 1.12 -11.34
C THR A 85 21.71 2.07 -12.37
N THR A 86 22.88 1.76 -12.92
CA THR A 86 23.58 2.54 -13.95
C THR A 86 23.68 1.81 -15.28
N SER A 87 22.68 0.99 -15.62
CA SER A 87 22.66 0.27 -16.90
C SER A 87 22.64 1.22 -18.10
N ASP A 88 23.22 0.78 -19.23
CA ASP A 88 23.28 1.57 -20.46
C ASP A 88 21.89 2.05 -20.91
N LEU A 89 20.88 1.19 -20.78
CA LEU A 89 19.49 1.52 -21.09
C LEU A 89 18.96 2.68 -20.23
N ARG A 90 19.25 2.69 -18.91
CA ARG A 90 18.82 3.79 -18.06
C ARG A 90 19.55 5.09 -18.42
N VAL A 91 20.84 5.02 -18.72
CA VAL A 91 21.62 6.19 -19.14
C VAL A 91 21.10 6.76 -20.46
N GLU A 92 20.80 5.89 -21.43
CA GLU A 92 20.23 6.29 -22.72
C GLU A 92 18.87 6.96 -22.54
N ASN A 93 17.98 6.34 -21.76
CA ASN A 93 16.67 6.91 -21.44
C ASN A 93 16.81 8.26 -20.71
N GLY A 94 17.72 8.37 -19.74
CA GLY A 94 17.99 9.64 -19.05
C GLY A 94 18.41 10.75 -20.02
N ARG A 95 19.29 10.45 -20.99
CA ARG A 95 19.68 11.40 -22.03
C ARG A 95 18.51 11.77 -22.96
N LYS A 96 17.65 10.81 -23.30
CA LYS A 96 16.43 11.04 -24.09
C LYS A 96 15.49 12.00 -23.35
N TYR A 97 15.11 11.67 -22.11
CA TYR A 97 14.19 12.48 -21.31
C TYR A 97 14.76 13.86 -20.95
N LYS A 98 16.09 13.98 -20.80
CA LYS A 98 16.75 15.28 -20.68
C LYS A 98 16.46 16.19 -21.87
N ARG A 99 16.57 15.65 -23.10
CA ARG A 99 16.31 16.43 -24.32
C ARG A 99 14.82 16.75 -24.45
N GLU A 100 13.96 15.78 -24.18
CA GLU A 100 12.50 15.91 -24.29
C GLU A 100 11.94 16.96 -23.32
N HIS A 101 12.41 16.95 -22.07
CA HIS A 101 11.93 17.83 -21.00
C HIS A 101 12.86 19.00 -20.69
N ALA A 102 13.77 19.36 -21.60
CA ALA A 102 14.81 20.37 -21.36
C ALA A 102 14.26 21.69 -20.80
N ARG A 103 13.15 22.19 -21.36
CA ARG A 103 12.50 23.42 -20.87
C ARG A 103 12.01 23.31 -19.43
N LEU A 104 11.38 22.19 -19.09
CA LEU A 104 10.85 21.94 -17.75
C LEU A 104 11.99 21.77 -16.74
N LEU A 105 13.01 20.99 -17.09
CA LEU A 105 14.18 20.75 -16.25
C LEU A 105 14.94 22.04 -15.97
N ASN A 106 15.17 22.88 -16.99
CA ASN A 106 15.78 24.20 -16.79
C ASN A 106 14.94 25.09 -15.86
N ALA A 107 13.61 25.06 -15.97
CA ALA A 107 12.74 25.82 -15.09
C ALA A 107 12.77 25.31 -13.64
N ILE A 108 12.85 24.00 -13.43
CA ILE A 108 13.01 23.37 -12.11
C ILE A 108 14.36 23.78 -11.52
N GLU A 109 15.45 23.66 -12.28
CA GLU A 109 16.79 24.02 -11.84
C GLU A 109 16.89 25.50 -11.48
N ALA A 110 16.36 26.39 -12.32
CA ALA A 110 16.34 27.83 -12.03
C ALA A 110 15.49 28.19 -10.80
N ARG A 111 14.38 27.48 -10.57
CA ARG A 111 13.46 27.76 -9.45
C ARG A 111 13.95 27.21 -8.12
N TYR A 112 14.52 26.01 -8.12
CA TYR A 112 14.83 25.25 -6.90
C TYR A 112 16.33 25.10 -6.65
N GLY A 113 17.21 25.46 -7.61
CA GLY A 113 18.66 25.36 -7.47
C GLY A 113 19.20 23.93 -7.51
N VAL A 114 18.41 22.97 -8.01
CA VAL A 114 18.79 21.55 -8.10
C VAL A 114 19.18 21.21 -9.53
N ASP A 115 20.41 20.72 -9.72
CA ASP A 115 20.93 20.30 -11.03
C ASP A 115 19.98 19.29 -11.70
N GLN A 116 19.64 19.55 -12.97
CA GLN A 116 18.71 18.71 -13.73
C GLN A 116 19.12 17.23 -13.84
N ASN A 117 20.42 16.91 -13.81
CA ASN A 117 20.89 15.53 -13.88
C ASN A 117 20.59 14.79 -12.57
N ILE A 118 20.57 15.48 -11.43
CA ILE A 118 20.14 14.90 -10.15
C ILE A 118 18.64 14.55 -10.21
N VAL A 119 17.82 15.48 -10.71
CA VAL A 119 16.37 15.24 -10.90
C VAL A 119 16.13 14.04 -11.82
N LEU A 120 16.85 13.96 -12.95
CA LEU A 120 16.77 12.85 -13.88
C LEU A 120 17.27 11.52 -13.30
N ALA A 121 18.33 11.55 -12.48
CA ALA A 121 18.85 10.35 -11.83
C ALA A 121 17.82 9.78 -10.86
N ILE A 122 17.21 10.62 -10.01
CA ILE A 122 16.14 10.20 -9.09
C ILE A 122 14.95 9.66 -9.88
N TRP A 123 14.49 10.38 -10.92
CA TRP A 123 13.33 9.94 -11.70
C TRP A 123 13.57 8.60 -12.41
N GLY A 124 14.78 8.36 -12.92
CA GLY A 124 15.16 7.08 -13.51
C GLY A 124 15.25 5.94 -12.50
N MET A 125 15.68 6.24 -11.28
CA MET A 125 15.81 5.27 -10.19
C MET A 125 14.47 4.87 -9.59
N GLU A 126 13.57 5.85 -9.36
CA GLU A 126 12.30 5.61 -8.66
C GLU A 126 11.26 4.93 -9.53
N SER A 127 11.12 5.36 -10.80
CA SER A 127 10.01 4.90 -11.65
C SER A 127 10.43 4.50 -13.06
N ASN A 128 11.73 4.47 -13.35
CA ASN A 128 12.27 4.33 -14.70
C ASN A 128 11.60 5.34 -15.65
N TYR A 129 11.61 6.61 -15.27
CA TYR A 129 10.99 7.70 -16.03
C TYR A 129 9.46 7.54 -16.20
N GLY A 130 8.80 6.82 -15.30
CA GLY A 130 7.36 6.54 -15.32
C GLY A 130 6.98 5.19 -15.94
N HIS A 131 7.89 4.49 -16.61
CA HIS A 131 7.57 3.19 -17.25
C HIS A 131 7.07 2.13 -16.26
N ILE A 132 7.56 2.13 -15.01
CA ILE A 132 7.09 1.19 -14.00
C ILE A 132 5.59 1.36 -13.73
N LEU A 133 5.03 2.55 -13.91
CA LEU A 133 3.63 2.86 -13.67
C LEU A 133 2.68 2.23 -14.69
N GLU A 134 3.21 1.74 -15.80
CA GLU A 134 2.46 1.07 -16.86
C GLU A 134 2.34 -0.44 -16.63
N ASP A 135 3.10 -1.01 -15.68
CA ASP A 135 3.12 -2.44 -15.39
C ASP A 135 2.13 -2.81 -14.26
N PRO A 136 0.98 -3.43 -14.57
CA PRO A 136 -0.03 -3.79 -13.57
C PRO A 136 0.42 -4.93 -12.64
N THR A 137 1.52 -5.63 -12.96
CA THR A 137 2.09 -6.66 -12.09
C THR A 137 2.94 -6.06 -10.97
N ILE A 138 3.49 -4.86 -11.19
CA ILE A 138 4.32 -4.12 -10.22
C ILE A 138 3.47 -3.13 -9.44
N VAL A 139 2.65 -2.35 -10.15
CA VAL A 139 1.88 -1.24 -9.60
C VAL A 139 0.75 -1.73 -8.72
N LYS A 140 0.60 -1.11 -7.54
CA LYS A 140 -0.45 -1.43 -6.59
C LYS A 140 -1.28 -0.20 -6.24
N SER A 141 -2.51 -0.43 -5.80
CA SER A 141 -3.30 0.61 -5.14
C SER A 141 -2.59 1.03 -3.85
N THR A 142 -2.29 2.32 -3.72
CA THR A 142 -1.64 2.89 -2.54
C THR A 142 -2.51 2.71 -1.30
N ILE A 143 -3.83 2.94 -1.42
CA ILE A 143 -4.79 2.76 -0.33
C ILE A 143 -4.82 1.31 0.15
N ARG A 144 -4.93 0.34 -0.78
CA ARG A 144 -4.94 -1.09 -0.43
C ARG A 144 -3.64 -1.50 0.25
N SER A 145 -2.51 -1.04 -0.28
CA SER A 145 -1.18 -1.38 0.23
C SER A 145 -0.98 -0.85 1.66
N LEU A 146 -1.24 0.44 1.89
CA LEU A 146 -1.09 1.05 3.20
C LEU A 146 -2.10 0.51 4.23
N ALA A 147 -3.34 0.22 3.81
CA ALA A 147 -4.32 -0.46 4.68
C ALA A 147 -3.86 -1.87 5.07
N THR A 148 -3.31 -2.63 4.12
CA THR A 148 -2.73 -3.96 4.38
C THR A 148 -1.58 -3.85 5.39
N LEU A 149 -0.66 -2.90 5.20
CA LEU A 149 0.45 -2.66 6.14
C LEU A 149 -0.01 -2.21 7.52
N ALA A 150 -1.06 -1.40 7.59
CA ALA A 150 -1.63 -0.90 8.83
C ALA A 150 -2.32 -2.01 9.64
N CYS A 151 -2.97 -2.96 8.94
CA CYS A 151 -3.76 -4.02 9.56
C CYS A 151 -3.00 -5.32 9.84
N GLN A 152 -1.81 -5.51 9.27
CA GLN A 152 -1.03 -6.74 9.49
C GLN A 152 -0.48 -6.88 10.93
N GLY A 153 -0.44 -5.80 11.71
CA GLY A 153 0.20 -5.78 13.02
C GLY A 153 1.73 -5.56 12.96
N GLY A 154 2.36 -5.39 14.13
CA GLY A 154 3.81 -5.23 14.25
C GLY A 154 4.37 -3.88 13.76
N ARG A 155 5.69 -3.86 13.49
CA ARG A 155 6.51 -2.64 13.33
C ARG A 155 6.03 -1.66 12.26
N ARG A 156 5.39 -2.14 11.19
CA ARG A 156 4.94 -1.30 10.05
C ARG A 156 3.53 -0.76 10.20
N SER A 157 2.80 -1.12 11.25
CA SER A 157 1.39 -0.73 11.41
C SER A 157 1.21 0.78 11.60
N SER A 158 2.05 1.40 12.44
CA SER A 158 2.00 2.85 12.69
C SER A 158 2.36 3.65 11.45
N TYR A 159 3.40 3.23 10.71
CA TYR A 159 3.76 3.78 9.42
C TYR A 159 2.60 3.69 8.43
N GLY A 160 2.05 2.48 8.22
CA GLY A 160 0.94 2.27 7.29
C GLY A 160 -0.27 3.13 7.63
N LYS A 161 -0.63 3.21 8.92
CA LYS A 161 -1.74 4.05 9.40
C LYS A 161 -1.50 5.54 9.13
N GLY A 162 -0.31 6.05 9.45
CA GLY A 162 0.04 7.47 9.24
C GLY A 162 0.02 7.85 7.78
N GLN A 163 0.69 7.07 6.93
CA GLN A 163 0.74 7.29 5.49
C GLN A 163 -0.63 7.12 4.83
N LEU A 164 -1.45 6.18 5.29
CA LEU A 164 -2.81 5.99 4.78
C LEU A 164 -3.67 7.22 5.03
N ILE A 165 -3.58 7.82 6.22
CA ILE A 165 -4.34 9.05 6.52
C ILE A 165 -3.87 10.18 5.60
N ALA A 166 -2.56 10.35 5.39
CA ALA A 166 -2.04 11.34 4.45
C ALA A 166 -2.53 11.09 3.02
N ALA A 167 -2.53 9.85 2.56
CA ALA A 167 -3.06 9.45 1.25
C ALA A 167 -4.55 9.78 1.11
N LEU A 168 -5.35 9.52 2.14
CA LEU A 168 -6.77 9.89 2.16
C LEU A 168 -6.99 11.40 2.11
N GLN A 169 -6.10 12.19 2.73
CA GLN A 169 -6.15 13.65 2.65
C GLN A 169 -5.80 14.16 1.24
N ILE A 170 -4.84 13.53 0.56
CA ILE A 170 -4.54 13.82 -0.86
C ILE A 170 -5.76 13.52 -1.73
N LEU A 171 -6.42 12.38 -1.54
CA LEU A 171 -7.68 12.05 -2.26
C LEU A 171 -8.78 13.08 -1.97
N GLN A 172 -8.90 13.54 -0.72
CA GLN A 172 -9.88 14.55 -0.34
C GLN A 172 -9.65 15.91 -1.00
N ARG A 173 -8.39 16.32 -1.16
CA ARG A 173 -8.07 17.58 -1.86
C ARG A 173 -8.32 17.50 -3.37
N GLY A 174 -8.48 16.30 -3.92
CA GLY A 174 -8.71 16.08 -5.33
C GLY A 174 -7.43 16.05 -6.17
N ASP A 175 -6.25 15.93 -5.54
CA ASP A 175 -4.96 15.91 -6.23
C ASP A 175 -4.85 14.70 -7.20
N VAL A 176 -5.54 13.60 -6.87
CA VAL A 176 -5.62 12.40 -7.70
C VAL A 176 -6.94 11.66 -7.45
N ALA A 177 -7.51 11.07 -8.50
CA ALA A 177 -8.68 10.21 -8.36
C ALA A 177 -8.32 8.90 -7.61
N PRO A 178 -9.21 8.33 -6.77
CA PRO A 178 -8.91 7.11 -6.01
C PRO A 178 -8.39 5.94 -6.85
N GLY A 179 -8.95 5.74 -8.05
CA GLY A 179 -8.52 4.67 -8.96
C GLY A 179 -7.15 4.90 -9.62
N ARG A 180 -6.59 6.11 -9.54
CA ARG A 180 -5.26 6.44 -10.07
C ARG A 180 -4.21 6.66 -8.98
N MET A 181 -4.59 6.57 -7.70
CA MET A 181 -3.63 6.65 -6.60
C MET A 181 -2.91 5.31 -6.46
N THR A 182 -1.81 5.19 -7.18
CA THR A 182 -1.06 3.96 -7.36
C THR A 182 0.43 4.17 -7.11
N GLY A 183 1.12 3.06 -6.84
CA GLY A 183 2.57 3.03 -6.78
C GLY A 183 3.07 1.75 -6.12
N SER A 184 4.08 1.86 -5.26
CA SER A 184 4.76 0.70 -4.70
C SER A 184 3.94 0.00 -3.61
N TRP A 185 4.30 -1.25 -3.32
CA TRP A 185 3.72 -2.02 -2.21
C TRP A 185 3.85 -1.34 -0.83
N ALA A 186 4.80 -0.41 -0.68
CA ALA A 186 5.04 0.32 0.55
C ALA A 186 4.28 1.66 0.60
N GLY A 187 3.66 2.08 -0.50
CA GLY A 187 2.91 3.33 -0.59
C GLY A 187 3.66 4.53 -1.18
N ALA A 188 4.84 4.33 -1.80
CA ALA A 188 5.43 5.34 -2.70
C ALA A 188 4.50 5.53 -3.92
N MET A 189 4.48 6.72 -4.54
CA MET A 189 3.39 7.08 -5.46
C MET A 189 3.87 7.74 -6.75
N GLY A 190 3.35 7.25 -7.88
CA GLY A 190 3.59 7.89 -9.17
C GLY A 190 5.07 7.90 -9.57
N HIS A 191 5.52 8.99 -10.17
CA HIS A 191 6.86 9.08 -10.76
C HIS A 191 8.00 9.15 -9.73
N THR A 192 7.67 9.27 -8.43
CA THR A 192 8.57 9.68 -7.33
C THR A 192 8.37 8.91 -6.04
#